data_AF-A0A6J0RJS7-F1
#
_entry.id   AF-A0A6J0RJS7-F1
#
_cell.length_a   1.000
_cell.length_b   1.000
_cell.length_c   1.000
_cell.angle_alpha   90.00
_cell.angle_beta   90.00
_cell.angle_gamma   90.00
#
_symmetry.space_group_name_H-M   'P 1'
#
loop_
_entity.id
_entity.type
_entity.pdbx_description
1 polymer ?
#
loop_
_entity_poly.entity_id
_entity_poly.type
_entity_poly.pdbx_seq_one_letter_code
_entity_poly.pdbx_strand_id
1 'polypeptide(L)'
;MLIPRFLIIPITIMFSVLISFPTPSKAVPISEHEEASRRLYKAHGFCVQNSSAPTSIDKEYRSTKQEPAAYVRCVASNMGLWTDASGYQAKRVAKFFVKEHNENEVMTVVDYCNQKHQQADLDLWAYEAYRCATAGRMGIWLRE
;
A
#
# COMPACT_ATOMS: atom_id res chain seq x y z
N MET A 1 28.85 -89.66 0.97
CA MET A 1 30.02 -88.87 1.41
C MET A 1 30.27 -87.76 0.39
N LEU A 2 30.42 -86.52 0.89
CA LEU A 2 30.97 -85.30 0.29
C LEU A 2 30.12 -84.33 -0.62
N ILE A 3 29.68 -83.24 0.04
CA ILE A 3 29.76 -81.79 -0.27
C ILE A 3 28.97 -81.20 -1.47
N PRO A 4 28.04 -80.24 -1.23
CA PRO A 4 27.69 -79.20 -2.20
C PRO A 4 28.53 -77.93 -1.94
N ARG A 5 29.18 -77.40 -2.99
CA ARG A 5 29.89 -76.12 -2.96
C ARG A 5 28.97 -74.98 -3.41
N PHE A 6 28.94 -73.99 -2.54
CA PHE A 6 28.36 -72.65 -2.62
C PHE A 6 28.46 -71.97 -3.99
N LEU A 7 27.38 -71.31 -4.39
CA LEU A 7 27.42 -70.14 -5.26
C LEU A 7 26.59 -69.03 -4.60
N ILE A 8 27.33 -68.09 -4.03
CA ILE A 8 26.83 -66.88 -3.37
C ILE A 8 26.45 -65.89 -4.47
N ILE A 9 25.16 -65.54 -4.54
CA ILE A 9 24.65 -64.51 -5.45
C ILE A 9 24.91 -63.15 -4.81
N PRO A 10 25.60 -62.20 -5.48
CA PRO A 10 25.74 -60.85 -4.94
C PRO A 10 24.44 -60.07 -5.18
N ILE A 11 23.72 -59.77 -4.11
CA ILE A 11 22.56 -58.87 -4.13
C ILE A 11 23.11 -57.45 -4.33
N THR A 12 22.96 -56.91 -5.54
CA THR A 12 23.23 -55.51 -5.82
C THR A 12 22.07 -54.67 -5.31
N ILE A 13 22.30 -53.95 -4.22
CA ILE A 13 21.34 -53.00 -3.66
C ILE A 13 21.35 -51.76 -4.56
N MET A 14 20.35 -51.66 -5.45
CA MET A 14 20.04 -50.44 -6.19
C MET A 14 19.46 -49.40 -5.23
N PHE A 15 20.33 -48.59 -4.63
CA PHE A 15 19.93 -47.37 -3.93
C PHE A 15 19.35 -46.38 -4.96
N SER A 16 18.02 -46.43 -5.12
CA SER A 16 17.27 -45.45 -5.90
C SER A 16 17.24 -44.16 -5.09
N VAL A 17 18.20 -43.25 -5.34
CA VAL A 17 18.13 -41.89 -4.81
C VAL A 17 16.96 -41.21 -5.51
N LEU A 18 15.81 -41.15 -4.83
CA LEU A 18 14.71 -40.28 -5.17
C LEU A 18 15.19 -38.84 -4.98
N ILE A 19 15.72 -38.24 -6.04
CA ILE A 19 15.94 -36.80 -6.10
C ILE A 19 14.54 -36.18 -6.16
N SER A 20 14.02 -35.80 -5.00
CA SER A 20 12.86 -34.92 -4.93
C SER A 20 13.26 -33.59 -5.56
N PHE A 21 12.88 -33.39 -6.83
CA PHE A 21 13.02 -32.09 -7.48
C PHE A 21 12.23 -31.07 -6.65
N PRO A 22 12.84 -29.95 -6.21
CA PRO A 22 12.10 -28.88 -5.59
C PRO A 22 11.09 -28.38 -6.63
N THR A 23 9.79 -28.48 -6.31
CA THR A 23 8.76 -27.90 -7.16
C THR A 23 9.02 -26.40 -7.24
N PRO A 24 8.98 -25.79 -8.44
CA PRO A 24 9.08 -24.36 -8.55
C PRO A 24 7.90 -23.75 -7.80
N SER A 25 8.20 -23.05 -6.70
CA SER A 25 7.21 -22.29 -5.95
C SER A 25 6.59 -21.27 -6.91
N LYS A 26 5.34 -21.52 -7.32
CA LYS A 26 4.59 -20.52 -8.09
C LYS A 26 4.34 -19.35 -7.14
N ALA A 27 4.84 -18.17 -7.52
CA ALA A 27 4.57 -16.95 -6.80
C ALA A 27 3.05 -16.79 -6.64
N VAL A 28 2.57 -16.76 -5.39
CA VAL A 28 1.17 -16.48 -5.09
C VAL A 28 0.90 -15.02 -5.51
N PRO A 29 -0.15 -14.74 -6.31
CA PRO A 29 -0.50 -13.37 -6.65
C PRO A 29 -0.84 -12.60 -5.37
N ILE A 30 -0.11 -11.53 -5.12
CA ILE A 30 -0.31 -10.63 -3.99
C ILE A 30 -1.69 -9.96 -4.16
N SER A 31 -2.49 -9.93 -3.09
CA SER A 31 -3.81 -9.26 -3.13
C SER A 31 -3.67 -7.75 -3.33
N GLU A 32 -4.63 -7.10 -3.99
CA GLU A 32 -4.59 -5.63 -4.22
C GLU A 32 -4.47 -4.85 -2.90
N HIS A 33 -5.10 -5.34 -1.84
CA HIS A 33 -5.02 -4.75 -0.51
C HIS A 33 -3.58 -4.79 0.06
N GLU A 34 -2.90 -5.93 -0.06
CA GLU A 34 -1.52 -6.08 0.42
C GLU A 34 -0.54 -5.18 -0.36
N GLU A 35 -0.77 -4.99 -1.66
CA GLU A 35 0.00 -4.05 -2.48
C GLU A 35 -0.25 -2.59 -2.05
N ALA A 36 -1.50 -2.22 -1.80
CA ALA A 36 -1.87 -0.89 -1.32
C ALA A 36 -1.23 -0.56 0.04
N SER A 37 -1.26 -1.51 0.99
CA SER A 37 -0.60 -1.35 2.29
C SER A 37 0.92 -1.17 2.15
N ARG A 38 1.56 -1.93 1.26
CA ARG A 38 3.00 -1.81 0.99
C ARG A 38 3.36 -0.44 0.41
N ARG A 39 2.56 0.06 -0.54
CA ARG A 39 2.74 1.40 -1.13
C ARG A 39 2.58 2.48 -0.07
N LEU A 40 1.60 2.34 0.83
CA LEU A 40 1.38 3.28 1.92
C LEU A 40 2.57 3.32 2.88
N TYR A 41 3.09 2.16 3.30
CA TYR A 41 4.27 2.10 4.16
C TYR A 41 5.49 2.79 3.54
N LYS A 42 5.74 2.56 2.25
CA LYS A 42 6.83 3.21 1.51
C LYS A 42 6.62 4.72 1.40
N ALA A 43 5.40 5.16 1.09
CA ALA A 43 5.05 6.57 1.00
C ALA A 43 5.25 7.28 2.35
N HIS A 44 4.79 6.67 3.44
CA HIS A 44 4.99 7.18 4.80
C HIS A 44 6.47 7.39 5.11
N GLY A 45 7.32 6.38 4.87
CA GLY A 45 8.77 6.49 5.10
C GLY A 45 9.42 7.65 4.35
N PHE A 46 9.05 7.84 3.07
CA PHE A 46 9.54 8.94 2.24
C PHE A 46 9.06 10.31 2.72
N CYS A 47 7.76 10.44 3.02
CA CYS A 47 7.15 11.71 3.36
C CYS A 47 7.55 12.24 4.74
N VAL A 48 7.78 11.35 5.71
CA VAL A 48 8.29 11.74 7.05
C VAL A 48 9.73 12.23 6.98
N GLN A 49 10.58 11.62 6.14
CA GLN A 49 11.97 12.03 6.02
C GLN A 49 12.10 13.41 5.36
N ASN A 50 11.31 13.68 4.32
CA ASN A 50 11.36 14.95 3.59
C ASN A 50 10.71 16.12 4.35
N SER A 51 9.76 15.89 5.26
CA SER A 51 9.24 16.94 6.13
C SER A 51 10.22 17.33 7.25
N SER A 52 11.16 16.44 7.59
CA SER A 52 12.13 16.61 8.68
C SER A 52 13.41 17.37 8.31
N ALA A 53 13.62 17.77 7.05
CA ALA A 53 14.78 18.57 6.65
C ALA A 53 14.62 20.04 7.12
N PRO A 54 15.36 20.51 8.13
CA PRO A 54 15.27 21.88 8.60
C PRO A 54 16.15 22.76 7.70
N THR A 55 15.55 23.58 6.85
CA THR A 55 16.21 24.82 6.45
C THR A 55 16.11 25.74 7.66
N SER A 56 17.26 26.24 8.13
CA SER A 56 17.46 26.83 9.47
C SER A 56 16.83 28.21 9.68
N ILE A 57 15.71 28.52 9.03
CA ILE A 57 15.02 29.80 9.15
C ILE A 57 13.52 29.45 9.28
N ASP A 58 12.91 29.93 10.37
CA ASP A 58 11.47 29.91 10.67
C ASP A 58 10.90 28.68 11.41
N LYS A 59 11.49 28.37 12.57
CA LYS A 59 10.94 27.39 13.53
C LYS A 59 9.64 27.83 14.22
N GLU A 60 9.19 29.07 14.00
CA GLU A 60 8.03 29.66 14.70
C GLU A 60 6.83 29.92 13.77
N TYR A 61 7.01 29.85 12.44
CA TYR A 61 5.94 30.10 11.46
C TYR A 61 5.41 28.83 10.76
N ARG A 62 5.90 27.63 11.09
CA ARG A 62 5.24 26.42 10.61
C ARG A 62 4.05 26.14 11.53
N SER A 63 2.90 26.77 11.23
CA SER A 63 1.70 26.61 12.07
C SER A 63 1.38 25.13 12.23
N THR A 64 0.78 24.74 13.36
CA THR A 64 0.41 23.35 13.69
C THR A 64 -0.44 22.63 12.62
N LYS A 65 -0.95 23.35 11.61
CA LYS A 65 -1.67 22.81 10.45
C LYS A 65 -0.80 22.57 9.21
N GLN A 66 0.31 23.29 9.05
CA GLN A 66 1.10 23.31 7.81
C GLN A 66 1.97 22.05 7.66
N GLU A 67 2.52 21.53 8.77
CA GLU A 67 3.18 20.22 8.83
C GLU A 67 2.23 19.06 8.42
N PRO A 68 1.02 18.93 9.02
CA PRO A 68 0.04 17.94 8.58
C PRO A 68 -0.34 18.05 7.11
N ALA A 69 -0.42 19.26 6.57
CA ALA A 69 -0.91 19.49 5.21
C ALA A 69 0.07 18.99 4.14
N ALA A 70 1.35 19.36 4.25
CA ALA A 70 2.40 18.90 3.36
C ALA A 70 2.57 17.37 3.42
N TYR A 71 2.48 16.80 4.62
CA TYR A 71 2.52 15.35 4.81
C TYR A 71 1.35 14.63 4.10
N VAL A 72 0.11 15.10 4.30
CA VAL A 72 -1.08 14.49 3.69
C VAL A 72 -1.01 14.50 2.17
N ARG A 73 -0.64 15.64 1.57
CA ARG A 73 -0.47 15.76 0.12
C ARG A 73 0.66 14.87 -0.39
N CYS A 74 1.79 14.81 0.32
CA CYS A 74 2.90 13.94 -0.05
C CYS A 74 2.49 12.47 -0.10
N VAL A 75 1.82 11.97 0.94
CA VAL A 75 1.35 10.58 1.00
C VAL A 75 0.33 10.32 -0.11
N ALA A 76 -0.66 11.21 -0.29
CA ALA A 76 -1.68 11.07 -1.33
C ALA A 76 -1.07 11.03 -2.74
N SER A 77 -0.05 11.86 -3.00
CA SER A 77 0.66 11.90 -4.28
C SER A 77 1.46 10.61 -4.52
N ASN A 78 2.20 10.12 -3.52
CA ASN A 78 2.97 8.89 -3.62
C ASN A 78 2.10 7.63 -3.73
N MET A 79 0.88 7.69 -3.20
CA MET A 79 -0.14 6.66 -3.39
C MET A 79 -0.83 6.76 -4.76
N GLY A 80 -0.53 7.79 -5.56
CA GLY A 80 -1.16 8.04 -6.86
C GLY A 80 -2.64 8.39 -6.73
N LEU A 81 -3.03 8.96 -5.59
CA LEU A 81 -4.40 9.40 -5.27
C LEU A 81 -4.59 10.88 -5.49
N TRP A 82 -3.53 11.67 -5.68
CA TRP A 82 -3.59 13.12 -5.81
C TRP A 82 -2.92 13.59 -7.10
N THR A 83 -3.45 14.66 -7.71
CA THR A 83 -2.72 15.48 -8.69
C THR A 83 -2.98 16.96 -8.44
N ASP A 84 -2.04 17.81 -8.85
CA ASP A 84 -2.13 19.26 -8.64
C ASP A 84 -3.19 19.94 -9.49
N ALA A 85 -3.61 19.28 -10.57
CA ALA A 85 -4.62 19.80 -11.48
C ALA A 85 -6.06 19.51 -10.99
N SER A 86 -6.28 18.37 -10.33
CA SER A 86 -7.62 17.84 -10.05
C SER A 86 -7.88 17.44 -8.59
N GLY A 87 -6.87 17.53 -7.72
CA GLY A 87 -6.97 17.07 -6.34
C GLY A 87 -7.01 15.54 -6.24
N TYR A 88 -7.84 15.00 -5.34
CA TYR A 88 -7.96 13.55 -5.15
C TYR A 88 -8.63 12.85 -6.33
N GLN A 89 -8.02 11.80 -6.85
CA GLN A 89 -8.55 10.96 -7.92
C GLN A 89 -9.64 10.03 -7.37
N ALA A 90 -10.89 10.52 -7.34
CA ALA A 90 -12.07 9.87 -6.78
C ALA A 90 -12.17 8.37 -7.10
N LYS A 91 -12.06 7.99 -8.38
CA LYS A 91 -12.11 6.58 -8.80
C LYS A 91 -11.01 5.71 -8.19
N ARG A 92 -9.81 6.27 -7.98
CA ARG A 92 -8.70 5.53 -7.34
C ARG A 92 -8.91 5.42 -5.83
N VAL A 93 -9.42 6.47 -5.20
CA VAL A 93 -9.78 6.47 -3.76
C VAL A 93 -10.88 5.44 -3.50
N ALA A 94 -11.89 5.37 -4.36
CA ALA A 94 -13.02 4.45 -4.18
C ALA A 94 -12.61 2.96 -4.22
N LYS A 95 -11.49 2.61 -4.88
CA LYS A 95 -10.94 1.24 -4.87
C LYS A 95 -10.59 0.73 -3.48
N PHE A 96 -10.32 1.62 -2.52
CA PHE A 96 -10.01 1.22 -1.14
C PHE A 96 -11.25 0.82 -0.35
N PHE A 97 -12.45 1.17 -0.82
CA PHE A 97 -13.71 0.99 -0.12
C PHE A 97 -14.63 -0.04 -0.81
N VAL A 98 -14.10 -0.82 -1.75
CA VAL A 98 -14.88 -1.77 -2.58
C VAL A 98 -15.62 -2.82 -1.73
N LYS A 99 -15.08 -3.17 -0.57
CA LYS A 99 -15.71 -4.10 0.37
C LYS A 99 -16.92 -3.53 1.11
N GLU A 100 -16.92 -2.23 1.42
CA GLU A 100 -17.88 -1.58 2.34
C GLU A 100 -19.03 -0.82 1.63
N HIS A 101 -19.10 -0.93 0.30
CA HIS A 101 -20.14 -0.44 -0.61
C HIS A 101 -20.12 1.04 -1.06
N ASN A 102 -20.65 1.13 -2.29
CA ASN A 102 -20.92 2.24 -3.20
C ASN A 102 -19.72 3.12 -3.58
N GLU A 103 -18.91 2.58 -4.49
CA GLU A 103 -17.87 3.31 -5.23
C GLU A 103 -18.35 4.72 -5.66
N ASN A 104 -19.61 4.82 -6.10
CA ASN A 104 -20.21 6.10 -6.50
C ASN A 104 -20.42 7.07 -5.33
N GLU A 105 -20.77 6.58 -4.14
CA GLU A 105 -20.88 7.43 -2.94
C GLU A 105 -19.51 8.00 -2.57
N VAL A 106 -18.49 7.14 -2.51
CA VAL A 106 -17.12 7.58 -2.23
C VAL A 106 -16.65 8.59 -3.27
N MET A 107 -16.88 8.29 -4.55
CA MET A 107 -16.49 9.20 -5.63
C MET A 107 -17.19 10.56 -5.51
N THR A 108 -18.50 10.55 -5.25
CA THR A 108 -19.29 11.78 -5.10
C THR A 108 -18.78 12.65 -3.96
N VAL A 109 -18.49 12.05 -2.80
CA VAL A 109 -17.96 12.77 -1.64
C VAL A 109 -16.57 13.33 -1.92
N VAL A 110 -15.68 12.55 -2.55
CA VAL A 110 -14.33 12.99 -2.90
C VAL A 110 -14.37 14.17 -3.88
N ASP A 111 -15.15 14.07 -4.95
CA ASP A 111 -15.26 15.13 -5.96
C ASP A 111 -15.85 16.42 -5.36
N TYR A 112 -16.89 16.29 -4.52
CA TYR A 112 -17.46 17.42 -3.80
C TYR A 112 -16.41 18.11 -2.91
N CYS A 113 -15.66 17.34 -2.12
CA CYS A 113 -14.66 17.88 -1.19
C CYS A 113 -13.45 18.50 -1.92
N ASN A 114 -13.03 17.93 -3.05
CA ASN A 114 -12.02 18.54 -3.92
C ASN A 114 -12.47 19.93 -4.38
N GLN A 115 -13.67 20.03 -4.97
CA GLN A 115 -14.18 21.29 -5.51
C GLN A 115 -14.40 22.34 -4.41
N LYS A 116 -14.98 21.94 -3.27
CA LYS A 116 -15.28 22.83 -2.16
C LYS A 116 -14.05 23.52 -1.57
N HIS A 117 -12.92 22.82 -1.53
CA HIS A 117 -11.69 23.29 -0.88
C HIS A 117 -10.57 23.63 -1.88
N GLN A 118 -10.88 23.73 -3.17
CA GLN A 118 -9.90 24.06 -4.21
C GLN A 118 -9.30 25.45 -3.97
N GLN A 119 -7.97 25.50 -3.95
CA GLN A 119 -7.23 26.72 -3.68
C GLN A 119 -5.78 26.64 -4.19
N ALA A 120 -5.10 27.77 -4.20
CA ALA A 120 -3.71 27.88 -4.66
C ALA A 120 -2.71 27.19 -3.72
N ASP A 121 -2.97 27.21 -2.40
CA ASP A 121 -2.18 26.43 -1.45
C ASP A 121 -2.54 24.95 -1.59
N LEU A 122 -1.67 24.28 -2.31
CA LEU A 122 -1.76 22.90 -2.74
C LEU A 122 -1.69 21.89 -1.58
N ASP A 123 -0.94 22.21 -0.53
CA ASP A 123 -0.86 21.39 0.70
C ASP A 123 -2.17 21.53 1.49
N LEU A 124 -2.62 22.78 1.65
CA LEU A 124 -3.86 23.07 2.37
C LEU A 124 -5.09 22.50 1.65
N TRP A 125 -5.12 22.55 0.31
CA TRP A 125 -6.18 21.94 -0.49
C TRP A 125 -6.31 20.44 -0.20
N ALA A 126 -5.20 19.70 -0.28
CA ALA A 126 -5.19 18.27 0.00
C ALA A 126 -5.66 17.97 1.44
N TYR A 127 -5.17 18.73 2.42
CA TYR A 127 -5.54 18.55 3.81
C TYR A 127 -7.03 18.79 4.08
N GLU A 128 -7.58 19.89 3.57
CA GLU A 128 -8.98 20.24 3.79
C GLU A 128 -9.93 19.32 3.04
N ALA A 129 -9.60 18.93 1.79
CA ALA A 129 -10.38 17.95 1.03
C ALA A 129 -10.40 16.59 1.74
N TYR A 130 -9.26 16.13 2.27
CA TYR A 130 -9.18 14.92 3.08
C TYR A 130 -10.07 15.00 4.33
N ARG A 131 -9.99 16.10 5.09
CA ARG A 131 -10.81 16.29 6.29
C ARG A 131 -12.30 16.35 5.96
N CYS A 132 -12.67 16.99 4.86
CA CYS A 132 -14.04 17.04 4.38
C CYS A 132 -14.57 15.63 4.07
N ALA A 133 -13.83 14.84 3.30
CA ALA A 133 -14.27 13.51 2.88
C ALA A 133 -14.37 12.55 4.07
N THR A 134 -13.45 12.64 5.02
CA THR A 134 -13.39 11.75 6.19
C THR A 134 -14.20 12.22 7.40
N ALA A 135 -14.92 13.35 7.30
CA ALA A 135 -15.79 13.82 8.38
C ALA A 135 -17.05 12.94 8.59
N GLY A 136 -17.41 12.13 7.60
CA GLY A 136 -18.61 11.27 7.62
C GLY A 136 -18.30 9.77 7.58
N ARG A 137 -19.13 9.01 6.85
CA ARG A 137 -19.04 7.55 6.74
C ARG A 137 -17.69 7.05 6.26
N MET A 138 -17.07 7.72 5.30
CA MET A 138 -15.72 7.36 4.83
C MET A 138 -14.68 7.36 5.96
N GLY A 139 -14.79 8.28 6.93
CA GLY A 139 -13.91 8.27 8.09
C GLY A 139 -14.14 7.08 9.02
N ILE A 140 -15.37 6.58 9.10
CA ILE A 140 -15.72 5.37 9.87
C ILE A 140 -15.08 4.15 9.21
N TRP A 141 -15.28 3.97 7.90
CA TRP A 141 -14.71 2.86 7.14
C TRP A 141 -13.18 2.79 7.17
N LEU A 142 -12.49 3.93 7.30
CA LEU A 142 -11.02 3.95 7.44
C LEU A 142 -10.51 3.42 8.79
N ARG A 143 -11.38 3.29 9.80
CA ARG A 143 -11.02 2.82 11.15
C ARG A 143 -11.41 1.37 11.41
N GLU A 144 -12.22 0.80 10.52
CA GLU A 144 -12.66 -0.61 10.55
C GLU A 144 -11.61 -1.50 9.87
#